data_AF-A0A158R3P7-F1
#
_entry.id   AF-A0A158R3P7-F1
#
_cell.length_a   1.000
_cell.length_b   1.000
_cell.length_c   1.000
_cell.angle_alpha   90.00
_cell.angle_beta   90.00
_cell.angle_gamma   90.00
#
_symmetry.space_group_name_H-M   'P 1'
#
loop_
_entity.id
_entity.type
_entity.pdbx_description
1 polymer ?
#
loop_
_entity_poly.entity_id
_entity_poly.type
_entity_poly.pdbx_seq_one_letter_code
_entity_poly.pdbx_strand_id
1 'polypeptide(L)'
;LKTVLDQQPILFLTTFTIIFWIVTSWTFVQCERFGQADQDVPSILYSNALWFIAITFMLNGYGDIVPQTHAGRIIAIFVGVVGAIISSILIAVISRNILLSQGQRNVNNFMHDSKLTREHKNAAAKVLQQTWRIHKCLRCGPDSRLRTYQRKFLRAIHEFRAIKNEMRVFSENNSANTQQVTRLVAEMHFSMQRLVSAQDEMRAQIEVLQRAVRNHYANTQQQR
;
A
#
# COMPACT_ATOMS: atom_id res chain seq x y z
N LEU A 1 22.24 -5.00 -7.41
CA LEU A 1 21.32 -3.94 -7.91
C LEU A 1 19.89 -4.12 -7.41
N LYS A 2 19.23 -5.25 -7.69
CA LYS A 2 17.83 -5.53 -7.28
C LYS A 2 17.60 -5.47 -5.76
N THR A 3 18.53 -6.00 -4.97
CA THR A 3 18.47 -6.03 -3.50
C THR A 3 18.66 -4.65 -2.85
N VAL A 4 19.45 -3.77 -3.47
CA VAL A 4 19.69 -2.40 -2.97
C VAL A 4 18.51 -1.49 -3.32
N LEU A 5 17.88 -1.71 -4.47
CA LEU A 5 16.66 -1.01 -4.89
C LEU A 5 15.49 -1.26 -3.93
N ASP A 6 15.44 -2.46 -3.35
CA ASP A 6 14.37 -2.88 -2.44
C ASP A 6 14.55 -2.34 -1.02
N GLN A 7 15.80 -2.16 -0.58
CA GLN A 7 16.10 -1.70 0.78
C GLN A 7 15.92 -0.18 0.95
N GLN A 8 16.33 0.64 -0.04
CA GLN A 8 16.20 2.11 0.04
C GLN A 8 15.93 2.74 -1.34
N PRO A 9 14.74 2.52 -1.93
CA PRO A 9 14.44 2.99 -3.29
C PRO A 9 14.49 4.51 -3.44
N ILE A 10 14.11 5.25 -2.38
CA ILE A 10 14.12 6.72 -2.39
C ILE A 10 15.55 7.27 -2.42
N LEU A 11 16.46 6.75 -1.58
CA LEU A 11 17.84 7.21 -1.53
C LEU A 11 18.58 6.98 -2.86
N PHE A 12 18.34 5.84 -3.48
CA PHE A 12 18.91 5.52 -4.78
C PHE A 12 18.40 6.49 -5.86
N LEU A 13 17.10 6.75 -5.89
CA LEU A 13 16.45 7.63 -6.86
C LEU A 13 16.88 9.09 -6.69
N THR A 14 17.03 9.58 -5.45
CA THR A 14 17.54 10.94 -5.19
C THR A 14 18.99 11.09 -5.61
N THR A 15 19.84 10.11 -5.31
CA THR A 15 21.26 10.14 -5.69
C THR A 15 21.43 10.10 -7.22
N PHE A 16 20.68 9.24 -7.90
CA PHE A 16 20.64 9.18 -9.36
C PHE A 16 20.19 10.52 -9.97
N THR A 17 19.17 11.15 -9.39
CA THR A 17 18.65 12.45 -9.87
C THR A 17 19.69 13.57 -9.72
N ILE A 18 20.42 13.63 -8.60
CA ILE A 18 21.47 14.62 -8.38
C ILE A 18 22.61 14.45 -9.38
N ILE A 19 23.06 13.21 -9.62
CA ILE A 19 24.11 12.93 -10.62
C ILE A 19 23.62 13.30 -12.02
N PHE A 20 22.38 12.95 -12.35
CA PHE A 20 21.76 13.32 -13.62
C PHE A 20 21.77 14.85 -13.81
N TRP A 21 21.36 15.63 -12.81
CA TRP A 21 21.37 17.10 -12.87
C TRP A 21 22.75 17.68 -13.14
N ILE A 22 23.79 17.18 -12.47
CA ILE A 22 25.17 17.63 -12.65
C ILE A 22 25.63 17.36 -14.10
N VAL A 23 25.40 16.14 -14.59
CA VAL A 23 25.78 15.75 -15.96
C VAL A 23 25.02 16.56 -16.99
N THR A 24 23.69 16.67 -16.87
CA THR A 24 22.88 17.40 -17.84
C THR A 24 23.15 18.91 -17.82
N SER A 25 23.42 19.48 -16.64
CA SER A 25 23.83 20.88 -16.51
C SER A 25 25.14 21.14 -17.23
N TRP A 26 26.13 20.26 -17.03
CA TRP A 26 27.39 20.35 -17.77
C TRP A 26 27.17 20.26 -19.29
N THR A 27 26.40 19.29 -19.76
CA THR A 27 26.10 19.17 -21.21
C THR A 27 25.36 20.38 -21.76
N PHE A 28 24.45 20.97 -20.98
CA PHE A 28 23.70 22.16 -21.38
C PHE A 28 24.61 23.38 -21.56
N VAL A 29 25.52 23.62 -20.59
CA VAL A 29 26.54 24.68 -20.68
C VAL A 29 27.42 24.48 -21.92
N GLN A 30 27.83 23.24 -22.21
CA GLN A 30 28.63 22.96 -23.40
C GLN A 30 27.85 23.28 -24.69
N CYS A 31 26.60 22.83 -24.81
CA CYS A 31 25.78 23.07 -26.00
C CYS A 31 25.54 24.56 -26.27
N GLU A 32 25.22 25.34 -25.23
CA GLU A 32 25.00 26.78 -25.40
C GLU A 32 26.33 27.51 -25.71
N ARG A 33 27.45 27.11 -25.09
CA ARG A 33 28.78 27.69 -25.37
C ARG A 33 29.27 27.41 -26.79
N PHE A 34 29.08 26.20 -27.31
CA PHE A 34 29.49 25.88 -28.68
C PHE A 34 28.57 26.50 -29.73
N GLY A 35 27.26 26.57 -29.47
CA GLY A 35 26.30 27.14 -30.41
C GLY A 35 26.31 28.66 -30.49
N GLN A 36 26.88 29.35 -29.49
CA GLN A 36 27.02 30.82 -29.44
C GLN A 36 28.46 31.29 -29.59
N ALA A 37 29.39 30.41 -30.00
CA ALA A 37 30.82 30.75 -30.13
C ALA A 37 31.11 31.91 -31.11
N ASP A 38 30.17 32.20 -32.01
CA ASP A 38 30.27 33.24 -33.04
C ASP A 38 29.55 34.56 -32.64
N GLN A 39 28.91 34.61 -31.47
CA GLN A 39 28.23 35.79 -30.95
C GLN A 39 28.90 36.27 -29.65
N ASP A 40 29.11 37.58 -29.48
CA ASP A 40 29.65 38.22 -28.26
C ASP A 40 28.66 38.19 -27.07
N VAL A 41 27.94 37.07 -26.89
CA VAL A 41 26.97 36.88 -25.82
C VAL A 41 27.70 36.32 -24.59
N PRO A 42 27.47 36.86 -23.39
CA PRO A 42 28.09 36.33 -22.17
C PRO A 42 27.71 34.87 -21.95
N SER A 43 28.71 34.01 -21.75
CA SER A 43 28.53 32.58 -21.51
C SER A 43 27.68 32.31 -20.27
N ILE A 44 26.74 31.37 -20.35
CA ILE A 44 25.87 30.97 -19.24
C ILE A 44 26.74 30.41 -18.09
N LEU A 45 26.59 30.96 -16.88
CA LEU A 45 27.21 30.42 -15.68
C LEU A 45 26.67 29.01 -15.36
N TYR A 46 27.54 28.13 -14.88
CA TYR A 46 27.16 26.77 -14.48
C TYR A 46 26.05 26.72 -13.43
N SER A 47 26.01 27.69 -12.51
CA SER A 47 24.93 27.84 -11.52
C SER A 47 23.57 28.08 -12.18
N ASN A 48 23.54 28.89 -13.23
CA ASN A 48 22.31 29.24 -13.96
C ASN A 48 21.81 28.05 -14.78
N ALA A 49 22.73 27.28 -15.38
CA ALA A 49 22.38 26.04 -16.06
C ALA A 49 21.82 24.99 -15.07
N LEU A 50 22.43 24.84 -13.89
CA LEU A 50 21.95 23.89 -12.88
C LEU A 50 20.55 24.26 -12.37
N TRP A 51 20.30 25.56 -12.15
CA TRP A 51 18.98 26.08 -11.82
C TRP A 51 17.95 25.79 -12.92
N PHE A 52 18.28 26.08 -14.18
CA PHE A 52 17.42 25.80 -15.33
C PHE A 52 17.06 24.31 -15.44
N ILE A 53 18.05 23.43 -15.32
CA ILE A 53 17.84 21.97 -15.37
C ILE A 53 16.94 21.50 -14.21
N ALA A 54 17.16 21.99 -12.99
CA ALA A 54 16.35 21.60 -11.83
C ALA A 54 14.87 22.00 -11.97
N ILE A 55 14.60 23.22 -12.44
CA ILE A 55 13.23 23.72 -12.67
C ILE A 55 12.54 22.99 -13.82
N THR A 56 13.28 22.72 -14.90
CA THR A 56 12.76 21.97 -16.06
C THR A 56 12.44 20.53 -15.66
N PHE A 57 13.30 19.91 -14.85
CA PHE A 57 13.06 18.57 -14.31
C PHE A 57 11.83 18.52 -13.39
N MET A 58 11.63 19.55 -12.56
CA MET A 58 10.46 19.68 -11.70
C MET A 58 9.19 20.10 -12.46
N LEU A 59 9.29 20.33 -13.77
CA LEU A 59 8.21 20.77 -14.65
C LEU A 59 7.60 22.14 -14.25
N ASN A 60 8.34 22.97 -13.51
CA ASN A 60 7.89 24.31 -13.10
C ASN A 60 7.98 25.32 -14.26
N GLY A 61 9.16 25.42 -14.90
CA GLY A 61 9.40 26.27 -16.06
C GLY A 61 9.16 27.78 -15.87
N TYR A 62 9.89 28.46 -14.96
CA TYR A 62 9.72 29.91 -14.74
C TYR A 62 9.99 30.79 -15.96
N GLY A 63 10.87 30.36 -16.86
CA GLY A 63 11.20 31.08 -18.10
C GLY A 63 12.19 32.24 -17.94
N ASP A 64 12.86 32.33 -16.80
CA ASP A 64 13.95 33.28 -16.51
C ASP A 64 15.22 32.97 -17.31
N ILE A 65 15.50 31.68 -17.53
CA ILE A 65 16.57 31.20 -18.40
C ILE A 65 15.96 30.27 -19.43
N VAL A 66 16.30 30.48 -20.70
CA VAL A 66 15.77 29.69 -21.83
C VAL A 66 16.90 29.31 -22.80
N PRO A 67 16.89 28.08 -23.36
CA PRO A 67 17.88 27.65 -24.33
C PRO A 67 17.75 28.41 -25.64
N GLN A 68 18.85 28.97 -26.11
CA GLN A 68 18.91 29.67 -27.39
C GLN A 68 19.23 28.71 -28.52
N THR A 69 20.05 27.69 -28.26
CA THR A 69 20.47 26.73 -29.27
C THR A 69 19.45 25.61 -29.50
N HIS A 70 19.39 25.07 -30.72
CA HIS A 70 18.55 23.90 -31.03
C HIS A 70 18.94 22.68 -30.18
N ALA A 71 20.23 22.49 -29.90
CA ALA A 71 20.71 21.42 -29.04
C ALA A 71 20.25 21.58 -27.58
N GLY A 72 20.33 22.79 -27.02
CA GLY A 72 19.84 23.09 -25.68
C GLY A 72 18.33 22.85 -25.53
N ARG A 73 17.54 23.14 -26.58
CA ARG A 73 16.10 22.84 -26.61
C ARG A 73 15.80 21.34 -26.57
N ILE A 74 16.56 20.52 -27.30
CA ILE A 74 16.42 19.05 -27.25
C ILE A 74 16.75 18.52 -25.86
N ILE A 75 17.81 19.03 -25.23
CA ILE A 75 18.17 18.67 -23.85
C ILE A 75 17.06 19.04 -22.88
N ALA A 76 16.46 20.23 -22.99
CA ALA A 76 15.36 20.65 -22.14
C ALA A 76 14.14 19.73 -22.25
N ILE A 77 13.76 19.33 -23.46
CA ILE A 77 12.68 18.36 -23.69
C ILE A 77 13.01 17.01 -23.04
N PHE A 78 14.22 16.51 -23.25
CA PHE A 78 14.66 15.23 -22.68
C PHE A 78 14.63 15.25 -21.14
N VAL A 79 15.13 16.32 -20.52
CA VAL A 79 15.13 16.50 -19.07
C VAL A 79 13.71 16.56 -18.52
N GLY A 80 12.78 17.23 -19.20
CA GLY A 80 11.36 17.26 -18.82
C GLY A 80 10.71 15.87 -18.86
N VAL A 81 10.95 15.10 -19.93
CA VAL A 81 10.43 13.72 -20.05
C VAL A 81 10.98 12.82 -18.95
N VAL A 82 12.28 12.87 -18.70
CA VAL A 82 12.92 12.09 -17.63
C VAL A 82 12.39 12.51 -16.25
N GLY A 83 12.19 13.81 -16.01
CA GLY A 83 11.61 14.34 -14.78
C GLY A 83 10.20 13.80 -14.50
N ALA A 84 9.35 13.74 -15.53
CA ALA A 84 8.00 13.17 -15.44
C ALA A 84 8.03 11.67 -15.09
N ILE A 85 8.92 10.89 -15.73
CA ILE A 85 9.08 9.46 -15.47
C ILE A 85 9.56 9.21 -14.03
N ILE A 86 10.59 9.93 -13.59
CA ILE A 86 11.15 9.78 -12.24
C ILE A 86 10.12 10.19 -11.17
N SER A 87 9.38 11.27 -11.39
CA SER A 87 8.30 11.70 -10.48
C SER A 87 7.21 10.63 -10.35
N SER A 88 6.84 9.99 -11.45
CA SER A 88 5.86 8.90 -11.45
C SER A 88 6.35 7.69 -10.65
N ILE A 89 7.62 7.31 -10.83
CA ILE A 89 8.23 6.21 -10.07
C ILE A 89 8.29 6.55 -8.58
N LEU A 90 8.67 7.78 -8.23
CA LEU A 90 8.73 8.24 -6.84
C LEU A 90 7.36 8.12 -6.14
N ILE A 91 6.29 8.57 -6.80
CA ILE A 91 4.92 8.45 -6.27
C ILE A 91 4.55 6.97 -6.07
N ALA A 92 4.87 6.10 -7.03
CA ALA A 92 4.59 4.67 -6.90
C ALA A 92 5.35 4.02 -5.72
N VAL A 93 6.61 4.39 -5.51
CA VAL A 93 7.43 3.91 -4.38
C VAL A 93 6.88 4.42 -3.06
N ILE A 94 6.54 5.71 -2.96
CA ILE A 94 5.98 6.30 -1.74
C ILE A 94 4.64 5.62 -1.41
N SER A 95 3.77 5.44 -2.41
CA SER A 95 2.49 4.75 -2.25
C SER A 95 2.68 3.34 -1.66
N ARG A 96 3.67 2.59 -2.14
CA ARG A 96 4.01 1.26 -1.60
C ARG A 96 4.50 1.28 -0.16
N ASN A 97 5.29 2.28 0.22
CA ASN A 97 5.81 2.41 1.59
C ASN A 97 4.75 2.91 2.58
N ILE A 98 3.78 3.72 2.13
CA ILE A 98 2.64 4.17 2.95
C ILE A 98 1.68 3.02 3.25
N LEU A 99 1.62 2.01 2.39
CA LEU A 99 0.84 0.82 2.68
C LEU A 99 1.47 0.11 3.90
N LEU A 100 0.78 0.23 5.04
CA LEU A 100 1.13 -0.45 6.28
C LEU A 100 1.52 -1.91 6.01
N SER A 101 2.66 -2.35 6.54
CA SER A 101 3.03 -3.76 6.49
C SER A 101 1.95 -4.59 7.19
N GLN A 102 1.73 -5.83 6.74
CA GLN A 102 0.69 -6.71 7.29
C GLN A 102 0.80 -6.84 8.82
N GLY A 103 2.01 -6.86 9.37
CA GLY A 103 2.23 -6.86 10.82
C GLY A 103 1.75 -5.58 11.51
N GLN A 104 2.03 -4.41 10.93
CA GLN A 104 1.57 -3.12 11.46
C GLN A 104 0.05 -2.99 11.37
N ARG A 105 -0.58 -3.49 10.29
CA ARG A 105 -2.03 -3.54 10.15
C ARG A 105 -2.67 -4.39 11.23
N ASN A 106 -2.12 -5.58 11.50
CA ASN A 106 -2.63 -6.47 12.54
C ASN A 106 -2.55 -5.84 13.93
N VAL A 107 -1.42 -5.21 14.26
CA VAL A 107 -1.25 -4.47 15.53
C VAL A 107 -2.23 -3.30 15.61
N ASN A 108 -2.40 -2.54 14.52
CA ASN A 108 -3.36 -1.43 14.48
C ASN A 108 -4.81 -1.91 14.67
N ASN A 109 -5.19 -3.02 14.04
CA ASN A 109 -6.51 -3.61 14.20
C ASN A 109 -6.73 -4.11 15.63
N PHE A 110 -5.73 -4.76 16.23
CA PHE A 110 -5.78 -5.20 17.62
C PHE A 110 -5.89 -4.03 18.61
N MET A 111 -5.13 -2.96 18.37
CA MET A 111 -5.20 -1.73 19.17
C MET A 111 -6.59 -1.09 19.08
N HIS A 112 -7.15 -1.04 17.87
CA HIS A 112 -8.49 -0.50 17.62
C HIS A 112 -9.58 -1.31 18.31
N ASP A 113 -9.53 -2.65 18.22
CA ASP A 113 -10.47 -3.57 18.86
C ASP A 113 -10.44 -3.45 20.40
N SER A 114 -9.24 -3.37 20.96
CA SER A 114 -9.02 -3.17 22.40
C SER A 114 -9.63 -1.86 22.87
N LYS A 115 -9.48 -0.78 22.09
CA LYS A 115 -10.06 0.53 22.38
C LYS A 115 -11.59 0.50 22.32
N LEU A 116 -12.17 -0.06 21.25
CA LEU A 116 -13.62 -0.17 21.08
C LEU A 116 -14.26 -0.97 22.23
N THR A 117 -13.66 -2.09 22.62
CA THR A 117 -14.13 -2.92 23.73
C THR A 117 -14.15 -2.14 25.05
N ARG A 118 -13.13 -1.29 25.28
CA ARG A 118 -13.07 -0.43 26.47
C ARG A 118 -14.17 0.64 26.46
N GLU A 119 -14.35 1.32 25.33
CA GLU A 119 -15.39 2.34 25.18
C GLU A 119 -16.79 1.74 25.32
N HIS A 120 -17.04 0.54 24.77
CA HIS A 120 -18.31 -0.18 24.93
C HIS A 120 -18.64 -0.44 26.40
N LYS A 121 -17.66 -0.92 27.19
CA LYS A 121 -17.82 -1.14 28.64
C LYS A 121 -18.10 0.18 29.38
N ASN A 122 -17.39 1.25 29.04
CA ASN A 122 -17.57 2.57 29.66
C ASN A 122 -18.97 3.16 29.34
N ALA A 123 -19.40 3.11 28.07
CA ALA A 123 -20.71 3.58 27.66
C ALA A 123 -21.84 2.77 28.32
N ALA A 124 -21.71 1.44 28.41
CA ALA A 124 -22.66 0.60 29.15
C ALA A 124 -22.75 0.99 30.62
N ALA A 125 -21.61 1.25 31.28
CA ALA A 125 -21.58 1.72 32.66
C ALA A 125 -22.29 3.08 32.82
N LYS A 126 -22.08 4.03 31.90
CA LYS A 126 -22.79 5.33 31.90
C LYS A 126 -24.30 5.15 31.80
N VAL A 127 -24.77 4.27 30.90
CA VAL A 127 -26.20 3.96 30.74
C VAL A 127 -26.78 3.46 32.07
N LEU A 128 -26.15 2.45 32.69
CA LEU A 128 -26.59 1.90 33.97
C LEU A 128 -26.60 2.94 35.09
N GLN A 129 -25.56 3.78 35.18
CA GLN A 129 -25.47 4.85 36.18
C GLN A 129 -26.61 5.86 36.03
N GLN A 130 -26.95 6.28 34.80
CA GLN A 130 -28.05 7.22 34.60
C GLN A 130 -29.41 6.56 34.83
N THR A 131 -29.60 5.29 34.44
CA THR A 131 -30.81 4.52 34.76
C THR A 131 -31.06 4.48 36.26
N TRP A 132 -30.02 4.16 37.05
CA TRP A 132 -30.14 4.12 38.52
C TRP A 132 -30.44 5.50 39.10
N ARG A 133 -29.77 6.56 38.63
CA ARG A 133 -30.04 7.94 39.08
C ARG A 133 -31.46 8.40 38.79
N ILE A 134 -32.00 8.04 37.61
CA ILE A 134 -33.40 8.30 37.25
C ILE A 134 -34.33 7.54 38.20
N HIS A 135 -34.09 6.24 38.42
CA HIS A 135 -34.89 5.42 39.33
C HIS A 135 -34.91 5.98 40.76
N LYS A 136 -33.74 6.37 41.30
CA LYS A 136 -33.64 7.00 42.62
C LYS A 136 -34.40 8.34 42.68
N CYS A 137 -34.27 9.18 41.65
CA CYS A 137 -34.96 10.46 41.57
C CYS A 137 -36.49 10.29 41.58
N LEU A 138 -37.01 9.33 40.79
CA LEU A 138 -38.43 8.97 40.78
C LEU A 138 -38.96 8.49 42.14
N ARG A 139 -38.08 7.95 43.00
CA ARG A 139 -38.43 7.44 44.34
C ARG A 139 -38.36 8.50 45.45
N CYS A 140 -37.59 9.58 45.27
CA CYS A 140 -37.34 10.60 46.30
C CYS A 140 -38.21 11.87 46.18
N GLY A 141 -39.08 11.98 45.16
CA GLY A 141 -40.00 13.10 44.97
C GLY A 141 -39.74 13.95 43.71
N PRO A 142 -40.58 14.95 43.39
CA PRO A 142 -40.49 15.73 42.16
C PRO A 142 -39.29 16.69 42.21
N ASP A 143 -38.14 16.24 41.72
CA ASP A 143 -36.92 17.03 41.61
C ASP A 143 -36.78 17.61 40.18
N SER A 144 -36.53 18.92 40.07
CA SER A 144 -36.29 19.63 38.80
C SER A 144 -35.08 19.08 38.02
N ARG A 145 -34.23 18.30 38.71
CA ARG A 145 -33.03 17.63 38.18
C ARG A 145 -33.34 16.37 37.37
N LEU A 146 -34.56 15.83 37.40
CA LEU A 146 -34.95 14.62 36.65
C LEU A 146 -34.74 14.76 35.15
N ARG A 147 -35.13 15.90 34.57
CA ARG A 147 -34.96 16.19 33.13
C ARG A 147 -33.48 16.14 32.72
N THR A 148 -32.58 16.58 33.59
CA THR A 148 -31.13 16.54 33.33
C THR A 148 -30.61 15.12 33.29
N TYR A 149 -31.03 14.25 34.22
CA TYR A 149 -30.64 12.83 34.21
C TYR A 149 -31.21 12.08 33.01
N GLN A 150 -32.46 12.36 32.61
CA GLN A 150 -33.07 11.80 31.41
C GLN A 150 -32.32 12.19 30.13
N ARG A 151 -31.92 13.46 29.98
CA ARG A 151 -31.08 13.91 28.85
C ARG A 151 -29.72 13.22 28.84
N LYS A 152 -29.08 13.08 30.00
CA LYS A 152 -27.79 12.36 30.13
C LYS A 152 -27.94 10.87 29.79
N PHE A 153 -29.04 10.24 30.18
CA PHE A 153 -29.35 8.84 29.86
C PHE A 153 -29.55 8.64 28.36
N LEU A 154 -30.35 9.48 27.71
CA LEU A 154 -30.55 9.41 26.26
C LEU A 154 -29.22 9.59 25.52
N ARG A 155 -28.39 10.55 25.94
CA ARG A 155 -27.04 10.73 25.37
C ARG A 155 -26.18 9.47 25.54
N ALA A 156 -26.20 8.84 26.71
CA ALA A 156 -25.46 7.61 26.97
C ALA A 156 -25.98 6.43 26.10
N ILE A 157 -27.29 6.34 25.85
CA ILE A 157 -27.86 5.34 24.93
C ILE A 157 -27.39 5.59 23.49
N HIS A 158 -27.39 6.84 23.03
CA HIS A 158 -26.92 7.19 21.69
C HIS A 158 -25.44 6.86 21.53
N GLU A 159 -24.60 7.21 22.52
CA GLU A 159 -23.18 6.87 22.57
C GLU A 159 -22.97 5.34 22.53
N PHE A 160 -23.70 4.59 23.36
CA PHE A 160 -23.64 3.12 23.38
C PHE A 160 -24.05 2.49 22.04
N ARG A 161 -25.13 2.98 21.40
CA ARG A 161 -25.57 2.50 20.10
C ARG A 161 -24.57 2.81 19.00
N ALA A 162 -23.95 3.99 19.03
CA ALA A 162 -22.91 4.39 18.08
C ALA A 162 -21.69 3.47 18.18
N ILE A 163 -21.18 3.25 19.39
CA ILE A 163 -20.04 2.34 19.63
C ILE A 163 -20.39 0.91 19.22
N LYS A 164 -21.60 0.42 19.51
CA LYS A 164 -22.05 -0.91 19.09
C LYS A 164 -22.09 -1.05 17.56
N ASN A 165 -22.57 -0.03 16.86
CA ASN A 165 -22.57 -0.03 15.39
C ASN A 165 -21.14 0.00 14.83
N GLU A 166 -20.26 0.82 15.41
CA GLU A 166 -18.84 0.89 15.03
C GLU A 166 -18.14 -0.45 15.21
N MET A 167 -18.40 -1.15 16.32
CA MET A 167 -17.86 -2.50 16.57
C MET A 167 -18.34 -3.52 15.53
N ARG A 168 -19.63 -3.46 15.14
CA ARG A 168 -20.17 -4.32 14.08
C ARG A 168 -19.49 -4.07 12.75
N VAL A 169 -19.40 -2.80 12.33
CA VAL A 169 -18.77 -2.42 11.04
C VAL A 169 -17.28 -2.78 11.03
N PHE A 170 -16.57 -2.53 12.13
CA PHE A 170 -15.16 -2.92 12.27
C PHE A 170 -14.98 -4.44 12.18
N SER A 171 -15.82 -5.21 12.87
CA SER A 171 -15.82 -6.67 12.80
C SER A 171 -16.08 -7.17 11.38
N GLU A 172 -17.11 -6.65 10.70
CA GLU A 172 -17.43 -6.99 9.30
C GLU A 172 -16.26 -6.68 8.36
N ASN A 173 -15.63 -5.52 8.46
CA ASN A 173 -14.50 -5.14 7.61
C ASN A 173 -13.26 -6.03 7.85
N ASN A 174 -12.96 -6.35 9.11
CA ASN A 174 -11.79 -7.17 9.46
C ASN A 174 -12.00 -8.65 9.13
N SER A 175 -13.21 -9.17 9.38
CA SER A 175 -13.58 -10.56 9.10
C SER A 175 -13.76 -10.82 7.61
N ALA A 176 -14.36 -9.89 6.84
CA ALA A 176 -14.47 -10.05 5.38
C ALA A 176 -13.10 -10.20 4.72
N ASN A 177 -12.14 -9.33 5.03
CA ASN A 177 -10.82 -9.38 4.38
C ASN A 177 -9.95 -10.55 4.84
N THR A 178 -9.93 -10.85 6.15
CA THR A 178 -9.03 -11.89 6.68
C THR A 178 -9.63 -13.29 6.55
N GLN A 179 -10.92 -13.46 6.85
CA GLN A 179 -11.54 -14.78 6.81
C GLN A 179 -11.77 -15.28 5.38
N GLN A 180 -12.02 -14.41 4.40
CA GLN A 180 -12.11 -14.83 3.01
C GLN A 180 -10.78 -15.43 2.53
N VAL A 181 -9.65 -14.78 2.85
CA VAL A 181 -8.31 -15.30 2.51
C VAL A 181 -8.05 -16.62 3.22
N THR A 182 -8.31 -16.71 4.53
CA THR A 182 -8.09 -17.97 5.28
C THR A 182 -8.99 -19.10 4.78
N ARG A 183 -10.25 -18.81 4.43
CA ARG A 183 -11.18 -19.81 3.87
C ARG A 183 -10.71 -20.28 2.50
N LEU A 184 -10.31 -19.36 1.61
CA LEU A 184 -9.73 -19.70 0.31
C LEU A 184 -8.47 -20.57 0.45
N VAL A 185 -7.58 -20.24 1.39
CA VAL A 185 -6.38 -21.06 1.66
C VAL A 185 -6.76 -22.46 2.16
N ALA A 186 -7.74 -22.56 3.06
CA ALA A 186 -8.21 -23.85 3.55
C ALA A 186 -8.87 -24.71 2.45
N GLU A 187 -9.70 -24.10 1.61
CA GLU A 187 -10.35 -24.76 0.47
C GLU A 187 -9.33 -25.20 -0.60
N MET A 188 -8.34 -24.34 -0.86
CA MET A 188 -7.21 -24.67 -1.74
C MET A 188 -6.43 -25.87 -1.20
N HIS A 189 -6.09 -25.88 0.10
CA HIS A 189 -5.36 -26.97 0.72
C HIS A 189 -6.14 -28.28 0.62
N PHE A 190 -7.45 -28.24 0.87
CA PHE A 190 -8.32 -29.39 0.74
C PHE A 190 -8.40 -29.91 -0.69
N SER A 191 -8.55 -29.01 -1.67
CA SER A 191 -8.59 -29.35 -3.09
C SER A 191 -7.26 -29.96 -3.56
N MET A 192 -6.13 -29.39 -3.13
CA MET A 192 -4.79 -29.92 -3.41
C MET A 192 -4.63 -31.33 -2.85
N GLN A 193 -5.08 -31.58 -1.62
CA GLN A 193 -5.01 -32.89 -0.99
C GLN A 193 -5.84 -33.94 -1.75
N ARG A 194 -7.00 -33.56 -2.28
CA ARG A 194 -7.80 -34.42 -3.16
C ARG A 194 -7.09 -34.74 -4.48
N LEU A 195 -6.47 -33.74 -5.11
CA LEU A 195 -5.71 -33.94 -6.34
C LEU A 195 -4.52 -34.87 -6.16
N VAL A 196 -3.76 -34.69 -5.06
CA VAL A 196 -2.64 -35.59 -4.73
C VAL A 196 -3.13 -37.01 -4.54
N SER A 197 -4.22 -37.20 -3.79
CA SER A 197 -4.80 -38.54 -3.56
C SER A 197 -5.23 -39.20 -4.87
N ALA A 198 -5.90 -38.47 -5.76
CA ALA A 198 -6.28 -38.97 -7.08
C ALA A 198 -5.06 -39.28 -7.96
N GLN A 199 -4.00 -38.47 -7.86
CA GLN A 199 -2.76 -38.69 -8.59
C GLN A 199 -2.02 -39.95 -8.12
N ASP A 200 -2.01 -40.22 -6.81
CA ASP A 200 -1.44 -41.44 -6.24
C ASP A 200 -2.23 -42.68 -6.65
N GLU A 201 -3.56 -42.59 -6.71
CA GLU A 201 -4.41 -43.66 -7.21
C GLU A 201 -4.16 -43.95 -8.70
N MET A 202 -4.05 -42.90 -9.54
CA MET A 202 -3.67 -43.05 -10.94
C MET A 202 -2.28 -43.67 -11.10
N ARG A 203 -1.29 -43.26 -10.30
CA ARG A 203 0.05 -43.86 -10.29
C ARG A 203 -0.01 -45.34 -9.96
N ALA A 204 -0.78 -45.73 -8.94
CA ALA A 204 -0.96 -47.13 -8.57
C ALA A 204 -1.60 -47.95 -9.70
N GLN A 205 -2.62 -47.42 -10.38
CA GLN A 205 -3.23 -48.08 -11.54
C GLN A 205 -2.25 -48.25 -12.71
N ILE A 206 -1.44 -47.23 -13.00
CA ILE A 206 -0.39 -47.30 -14.04
C ILE A 206 0.63 -48.38 -13.69
N GLU A 207 1.08 -48.48 -12.43
CA GLU A 207 2.01 -49.54 -12.01
C GLU A 207 1.41 -50.94 -12.18
N VAL A 208 0.15 -51.13 -11.82
CA VAL A 208 -0.56 -52.42 -12.00
C VAL A 208 -0.64 -52.78 -13.48
N LEU A 209 -1.02 -51.81 -14.34
CA LEU A 209 -1.03 -52.00 -15.79
C LEU A 209 0.34 -52.35 -16.34
N GLN A 210 1.41 -51.66 -15.91
CA GLN A 210 2.78 -51.97 -16.32
C GLN A 210 3.20 -53.38 -15.90
N ARG A 211 2.84 -53.83 -14.69
CA ARG A 211 3.11 -55.20 -14.22
C ARG A 211 2.34 -56.23 -15.04
N ALA A 212 1.05 -55.99 -15.33
CA ALA A 212 0.22 -56.89 -16.13
C ALA A 212 0.75 -57.04 -17.57
N VAL A 213 1.11 -55.94 -18.22
CA VAL A 213 1.71 -55.94 -19.57
C VAL A 213 3.05 -56.68 -19.58
N ARG A 214 3.90 -56.46 -18.57
CA ARG A 214 5.18 -57.16 -18.44
C ARG A 214 5.01 -58.66 -18.28
N ASN A 215 4.08 -59.10 -17.42
CA ASN A 215 3.78 -60.51 -17.21
C ASN A 215 3.23 -61.17 -18.47
N HIS A 216 2.36 -60.46 -19.21
CA HIS A 216 1.85 -60.94 -20.50
C HIS A 216 3.00 -61.18 -21.48
N TYR A 217 3.91 -60.21 -21.64
CA TYR A 217 5.09 -60.37 -22.51
C TYR A 217 6.00 -61.55 -22.13
N ALA A 218 6.23 -61.78 -20.83
CA ALA A 218 7.04 -62.89 -20.34
C ALA A 218 6.40 -64.26 -20.66
N ASN A 219 5.09 -64.40 -20.45
CA ASN A 219 4.36 -65.64 -20.76
C ASN A 219 4.37 -65.95 -22.27
N THR A 220 4.25 -64.94 -23.13
CA THR A 220 4.29 -65.13 -24.59
C THR A 220 5.68 -65.55 -25.09
N GLN A 221 6.76 -65.18 -24.39
CA GLN A 221 8.11 -65.63 -24.72
C GLN A 221 8.37 -67.08 -24.28
N GLN A 222 7.76 -67.56 -23.20
CA GLN A 222 7.88 -68.95 -22.75
C GLN A 222 7.12 -69.97 -23.60
N GLN A 223 6.19 -69.51 -24.45
CA GLN A 223 5.40 -70.36 -25.35
C GLN A 223 5.99 -70.48 -26.77
N ARG A 224 7.14 -69.86 -27.05
CA ARG A 224 7.91 -70.03 -28.30
C ARG A 224 9.17 -70.82 -28.03
#